data_AF-A0A8S2G1F9-F1
#
_entry.id   AF-A0A8S2G1F9-F1
#
_cell.length_a   1.000
_cell.length_b   1.000
_cell.length_c   1.000
_cell.angle_alpha   90.00
_cell.angle_beta   90.00
_cell.angle_gamma   90.00
#
_symmetry.space_group_name_H-M   'P 1'
#
loop_
_entity.id
_entity.type
_entity.pdbx_description
1 polymer ?
#
loop_
_entity_poly.entity_id
_entity_poly.type
_entity_poly.pdbx_seq_one_letter_code
_entity_poly.pdbx_strand_id
1 'polypeptide(L)'
;MKKLLPLLLVILSACSHPASQKKAAGKVVIKEIKKALVDSARNSTKNHIPEFPADTIYPVRILTETVFHDDEVKNQDAGLSWVGIFKTDSSYYLAPFHINIKRVRDDIMDDKKGPKTGWEVKTGNKDTSILLIGGLQTLQPHSIASLIKPGTQIMVGKVLTLTIAGFEYKVYATGDKKNLTSPEDHIFKNYKVFIDANINGKNYHQLLVSADESEYEMSVLFASDIDGDG
;
A
#
# COMPACT_ATOMS: atom_id res chain seq x y z
N MET A 1 32.12 54.51 -31.63
CA MET A 1 32.82 53.37 -31.00
C MET A 1 31.80 52.48 -30.31
N LYS A 2 31.91 51.16 -30.53
CA LYS A 2 31.35 50.00 -29.76
C LYS A 2 29.85 50.04 -29.47
N LYS A 3 29.00 49.38 -30.28
CA LYS A 3 28.72 47.92 -30.32
C LYS A 3 28.32 47.34 -28.97
N LEU A 4 27.02 47.05 -28.78
CA LEU A 4 26.42 45.70 -28.80
C LEU A 4 25.11 45.68 -28.00
N LEU A 5 24.02 45.34 -28.70
CA LEU A 5 22.93 44.56 -28.14
C LEU A 5 23.42 43.10 -28.08
N PRO A 6 23.11 42.33 -27.04
CA PRO A 6 22.18 41.25 -27.30
C PRO A 6 21.14 41.06 -26.20
N LEU A 7 19.90 40.91 -26.67
CA LEU A 7 18.80 40.29 -25.97
C LEU A 7 19.13 38.79 -25.81
N LEU A 8 19.20 38.29 -24.57
CA LEU A 8 19.27 36.86 -24.29
C LEU A 8 17.87 36.38 -23.94
N LEU A 9 17.18 35.80 -24.93
CA LEU A 9 15.92 35.10 -24.75
C LEU A 9 16.22 33.60 -24.61
N VAL A 10 16.13 33.07 -23.39
CA VAL A 10 16.25 31.62 -23.14
C VAL A 10 14.85 31.02 -23.18
N ILE A 11 14.47 30.49 -24.34
CA ILE A 11 13.31 29.59 -24.47
C ILE A 11 13.85 28.18 -24.33
N LEU A 12 13.73 27.60 -23.13
CA LEU A 12 13.83 26.15 -22.97
C LEU A 12 12.48 25.54 -23.34
N SER A 13 12.30 25.28 -24.63
CA SER A 13 11.30 24.34 -25.10
C SER A 13 11.80 22.93 -24.77
N ALA A 14 11.52 22.48 -23.55
CA ALA A 14 11.54 21.06 -23.25
C ALA A 14 10.39 20.42 -24.03
N CYS A 15 10.73 19.44 -24.87
CA CYS A 15 9.80 18.68 -25.67
C CYS A 15 8.63 18.22 -24.80
N SER A 16 7.46 18.79 -25.07
CA SER A 16 6.19 18.16 -24.82
C SER A 16 6.25 16.76 -25.44
N HIS A 17 6.39 15.74 -24.61
CA HIS A 17 5.81 14.44 -24.92
C HIS A 17 4.36 14.51 -24.46
N PRO A 18 3.37 14.85 -25.31
CA PRO A 18 2.02 14.39 -25.06
C PRO A 18 2.00 12.92 -25.49
N ALA A 19 2.73 12.06 -24.77
CA ALA A 19 2.25 10.71 -24.64
C ALA A 19 1.05 10.84 -23.70
N SER A 20 -0.10 11.19 -24.29
CA SER A 20 -1.40 10.81 -23.78
C SER A 20 -1.39 9.28 -23.72
N GLN A 21 -0.68 8.72 -22.73
CA GLN A 21 -0.93 7.39 -22.26
C GLN A 21 -2.37 7.43 -21.83
N LYS A 22 -3.26 6.89 -22.67
CA LYS A 22 -4.62 6.57 -22.26
C LYS A 22 -4.47 5.93 -20.89
N LYS A 23 -5.10 6.51 -19.86
CA LYS A 23 -5.21 5.92 -18.53
C LYS A 23 -5.80 4.52 -18.70
N ALA A 24 -4.93 3.54 -18.88
CA ALA A 24 -5.34 2.16 -19.01
C ALA A 24 -5.77 1.79 -17.59
N ALA A 25 -7.08 1.65 -17.40
CA ALA A 25 -7.62 1.12 -16.17
C ALA A 25 -6.89 -0.19 -15.87
N GLY A 26 -6.25 -0.27 -14.71
CA GLY A 26 -5.42 -1.42 -14.37
C GLY A 26 -6.25 -2.70 -14.44
N LYS A 27 -5.70 -3.73 -15.09
CA LYS A 27 -6.36 -5.03 -15.20
C LYS A 27 -5.85 -5.93 -14.09
N VAL A 28 -6.78 -6.59 -13.39
CA VAL A 28 -6.48 -7.59 -12.37
C VAL A 28 -6.83 -8.97 -12.92
N VAL A 29 -5.89 -9.91 -12.84
CA VAL A 29 -6.12 -11.31 -13.21
C VAL A 29 -5.51 -12.23 -12.16
N ILE A 30 -6.30 -13.17 -11.64
CA ILE A 30 -5.86 -14.14 -10.64
C ILE A 30 -5.66 -15.48 -11.33
N LYS A 31 -4.50 -16.10 -11.11
CA LYS A 31 -4.17 -17.42 -11.67
C LYS A 31 -3.49 -18.28 -10.61
N GLU A 32 -3.65 -19.59 -10.74
CA GLU A 32 -2.84 -20.54 -9.96
C GLU A 32 -1.37 -20.46 -10.36
N ILE A 33 -0.48 -20.61 -9.39
CA ILE A 33 0.96 -20.58 -9.65
C ILE A 33 1.42 -21.94 -10.16
N LYS A 34 2.26 -21.94 -11.20
CA LYS A 34 3.03 -23.13 -11.56
C LYS A 34 3.99 -23.46 -10.42
N LYS A 35 3.99 -24.71 -9.94
CA LYS A 35 4.85 -25.22 -8.85
C LYS A 35 6.30 -24.69 -8.87
N ALA A 36 6.91 -24.58 -10.04
CA ALA A 36 8.26 -24.05 -10.24
C ALA A 36 8.50 -22.62 -9.70
N LEU A 37 7.51 -21.73 -9.73
CA LEU A 37 7.63 -20.37 -9.20
C LEU A 37 7.67 -20.38 -7.67
N VAL A 38 6.84 -21.23 -7.05
CA VAL A 38 6.80 -21.43 -5.59
C VAL A 38 8.13 -22.01 -5.10
N ASP A 39 8.66 -23.00 -5.84
CA ASP A 39 9.94 -23.63 -5.50
C ASP A 39 11.13 -22.66 -5.63
N SER A 40 11.12 -21.76 -6.63
CA SER A 40 12.14 -20.72 -6.79
C SER A 40 12.13 -19.73 -5.63
N ALA A 41 10.96 -19.25 -5.21
CA ALA A 41 10.82 -18.30 -4.11
C ALA A 41 11.21 -18.91 -2.75
N ARG A 42 10.85 -20.18 -2.52
CA ARG A 42 11.29 -20.94 -1.34
C ARG A 42 12.82 -21.06 -1.27
N ASN A 43 13.47 -21.33 -2.39
CA ASN A 43 14.93 -21.49 -2.43
C ASN A 43 15.70 -20.17 -2.34
N SER A 44 15.14 -19.05 -2.83
CA SER A 44 15.78 -17.72 -2.77
C SER A 44 15.99 -17.19 -1.35
N THR A 45 15.32 -17.75 -0.33
CA THR A 45 15.32 -17.19 1.03
C THR A 45 15.91 -18.11 2.11
N LYS A 46 16.52 -19.25 1.73
CA LYS A 46 17.06 -20.22 2.70
C LYS A 46 18.13 -19.67 3.64
N ASN A 47 18.78 -18.55 3.31
CA ASN A 47 19.87 -17.97 4.09
C ASN A 47 19.60 -16.56 4.61
N HIS A 48 18.37 -16.06 4.48
CA HIS A 48 18.01 -14.74 4.98
C HIS A 48 16.78 -14.85 5.87
N ILE A 49 17.02 -14.87 7.19
CA ILE A 49 16.00 -14.57 8.19
C ILE A 49 15.94 -13.04 8.21
N PRO A 50 14.89 -12.40 7.67
CA PRO A 50 14.76 -10.96 7.81
C PRO A 50 14.59 -10.68 9.31
N GLU A 51 15.51 -9.95 9.92
CA GLU A 51 15.22 -9.35 11.22
C GLU A 51 14.13 -8.30 10.99
N PHE A 52 12.96 -8.52 11.58
CA PHE A 52 11.86 -7.59 11.47
C PHE A 52 12.13 -6.37 12.33
N PRO A 53 12.06 -5.16 11.76
CA PRO A 53 12.05 -3.96 12.56
C PRO A 53 10.83 -3.99 13.48
N ALA A 54 11.01 -3.65 14.76
CA ALA A 54 9.86 -3.44 15.64
C ALA A 54 8.99 -2.30 15.08
N ASP A 55 7.65 -2.42 15.12
CA ASP A 55 6.71 -1.41 14.59
C ASP A 55 6.97 0.01 15.14
N THR A 56 7.60 0.11 16.30
CA THR A 56 7.97 1.36 16.95
C THR A 56 9.08 2.14 16.26
N ILE A 57 9.80 1.57 15.28
CA ILE A 57 10.92 2.25 14.61
C ILE A 57 10.56 2.89 13.27
N TYR A 58 9.35 2.64 12.75
CA TYR A 58 8.94 3.25 11.49
C TYR A 58 8.47 4.70 11.71
N PRO A 59 9.02 5.67 10.95
CA PRO A 59 8.63 7.08 11.06
C PRO A 59 7.26 7.37 10.45
N VAL A 60 6.67 6.39 9.75
CA VAL A 60 5.40 6.52 9.03
C VAL A 60 4.31 5.73 9.75
N ARG A 61 3.13 6.33 9.86
CA ARG A 61 1.90 5.69 10.34
C ARG A 61 0.95 5.46 9.17
N ILE A 62 0.22 4.35 9.20
CA ILE A 62 -0.82 4.04 8.22
C ILE A 62 -2.10 3.75 8.98
N LEU A 63 -3.20 4.42 8.63
CA LEU A 63 -4.53 4.21 9.21
C LEU A 63 -5.60 4.15 8.12
N THR A 64 -6.78 3.69 8.51
CA THR A 64 -8.02 3.78 7.73
C THR A 64 -9.10 4.41 8.60
N GLU A 65 -10.21 4.84 8.00
CA GLU A 65 -11.36 5.28 8.78
C GLU A 65 -12.12 4.09 9.34
N THR A 66 -11.84 3.75 10.60
CA THR A 66 -12.48 2.63 11.31
C THR A 66 -12.32 2.83 12.82
N VAL A 67 -12.82 1.87 13.58
CA VAL A 67 -12.52 1.69 15.00
C VAL A 67 -11.29 0.78 15.14
N PHE A 68 -10.38 1.18 16.02
CA PHE A 68 -9.16 0.46 16.39
C PHE A 68 -9.19 0.14 17.88
N HIS A 69 -8.42 -0.86 18.29
CA HIS A 69 -8.13 -1.20 19.67
C HIS A 69 -7.19 -0.16 20.31
N ASP A 70 -7.08 -0.18 21.65
CA ASP A 70 -6.33 0.83 22.43
C ASP A 70 -4.83 0.86 22.11
N ASP A 71 -4.25 -0.29 21.74
CA ASP A 71 -2.83 -0.46 21.48
C ASP A 71 -2.43 -0.16 20.03
N GLU A 72 -3.40 -0.07 19.12
CA GLU A 72 -3.18 0.17 17.69
C GLU A 72 -3.04 1.66 17.35
N VAL A 73 -3.78 2.52 18.05
CA VAL A 73 -3.83 3.97 17.79
C VAL A 73 -3.56 4.73 19.08
N LYS A 74 -2.79 5.83 19.00
CA LYS A 74 -2.44 6.67 20.14
C LYS A 74 -3.00 8.07 19.98
N ASN A 75 -3.31 8.73 21.09
CA ASN A 75 -3.81 10.10 21.06
C ASN A 75 -2.83 11.08 20.36
N GLN A 76 -1.52 10.82 20.44
CA GLN A 76 -0.50 11.62 19.76
C GLN A 76 -0.59 11.52 18.23
N ASP A 77 -1.19 10.46 17.67
CA ASP A 77 -1.31 10.29 16.23
C ASP A 77 -2.17 11.39 15.60
N ALA A 78 -3.10 12.00 16.35
CA ALA A 78 -3.89 13.15 15.91
C ALA A 78 -3.03 14.39 15.61
N GLY A 79 -1.83 14.49 16.20
CA GLY A 79 -0.90 15.59 16.00
C GLY A 79 0.06 15.42 14.83
N LEU A 80 0.04 14.27 14.14
CA LEU A 80 0.91 14.04 12.98
C LEU A 80 0.42 14.82 11.75
N SER A 81 1.33 15.12 10.83
CA SER A 81 0.95 15.56 9.49
C SER A 81 0.44 14.35 8.71
N TRP A 82 -0.83 14.39 8.32
CA TRP A 82 -1.47 13.33 7.56
C TRP A 82 -1.68 13.73 6.11
N VAL A 83 -1.57 12.72 5.25
CA VAL A 83 -1.96 12.77 3.86
C VAL A 83 -2.91 11.61 3.62
N GLY A 84 -4.06 11.88 3.02
CA GLY A 84 -5.06 10.87 2.68
C GLY A 84 -5.06 10.55 1.19
N ILE A 85 -5.24 9.27 0.88
CA ILE A 85 -5.68 8.80 -0.43
C ILE A 85 -7.20 8.82 -0.41
N PHE A 86 -7.80 9.72 -1.18
CA PHE A 86 -9.24 9.90 -1.25
C PHE A 86 -9.76 9.49 -2.63
N LYS A 87 -11.01 9.02 -2.64
CA LYS A 87 -11.73 8.59 -3.82
C LYS A 87 -12.96 9.48 -4.04
N THR A 88 -13.01 10.11 -5.22
CA THR A 88 -14.22 10.73 -5.76
C THR A 88 -15.02 9.70 -6.57
N ASP A 89 -16.14 10.11 -7.15
CA ASP A 89 -16.93 9.24 -8.04
C ASP A 89 -16.14 8.75 -9.27
N SER A 90 -15.08 9.45 -9.69
CA SER A 90 -14.38 9.20 -10.96
C SER A 90 -12.86 9.08 -10.87
N SER A 91 -12.25 9.42 -9.73
CA SER A 91 -10.80 9.51 -9.59
C SER A 91 -10.31 9.26 -8.18
N TYR A 92 -9.00 9.07 -8.06
CA TYR A 92 -8.28 9.05 -6.78
C TYR A 92 -7.35 10.25 -6.71
N TYR A 93 -7.14 10.76 -5.51
CA TYR A 93 -6.23 11.87 -5.28
C TYR A 93 -5.59 11.79 -3.90
N LEU A 94 -4.42 12.41 -3.81
CA LEU A 94 -3.68 12.59 -2.59
C LEU A 94 -3.94 14.00 -2.06
N ALA A 95 -4.26 14.15 -0.78
CA ALA A 95 -4.43 15.46 -0.17
C ALA A 95 -4.01 15.48 1.31
N PRO A 96 -3.38 16.57 1.79
CA PRO A 96 -3.17 16.79 3.21
C PRO A 96 -4.50 16.75 3.97
N PHE A 97 -4.47 16.17 5.18
CA PHE A 97 -5.66 16.05 6.02
C PHE A 97 -5.31 16.12 7.52
N HIS A 98 -6.32 16.37 8.35
CA HIS A 98 -6.21 16.25 9.82
C HIS A 98 -7.20 15.20 10.31
N ILE A 99 -6.71 14.11 10.88
CA ILE A 99 -7.60 13.06 11.39
C ILE A 99 -8.27 13.50 12.70
N ASN A 100 -9.50 13.04 12.90
CA ASN A 100 -10.18 13.13 14.19
C ASN A 100 -10.11 11.76 14.85
N ILE A 101 -9.51 11.70 16.04
CA ILE A 101 -9.45 10.49 16.86
C ILE A 101 -10.28 10.74 18.12
N LYS A 102 -11.18 9.82 18.45
CA LYS A 102 -11.95 9.88 19.71
C LYS A 102 -12.15 8.50 20.32
N ARG A 103 -12.31 8.46 21.64
CA ARG A 103 -12.64 7.23 22.36
C ARG A 103 -14.03 6.72 21.99
N VAL A 104 -14.10 5.46 21.60
CA VAL A 104 -15.34 4.72 21.32
C VAL A 104 -15.33 3.38 22.03
N ARG A 105 -16.46 2.69 21.99
CA ARG A 105 -16.58 1.35 22.53
C ARG A 105 -15.84 0.38 21.61
N ASP A 106 -14.99 -0.43 22.20
CA ASP A 106 -14.42 -1.61 21.57
C ASP A 106 -15.42 -2.77 21.70
N ASP A 107 -15.93 -3.28 20.58
CA ASP A 107 -16.95 -4.33 20.61
C ASP A 107 -16.44 -5.70 21.10
N ILE A 108 -15.11 -5.88 21.15
CA ILE A 108 -14.47 -7.12 21.60
C ILE A 108 -14.11 -7.01 23.09
N MET A 109 -13.53 -5.89 23.50
CA MET A 109 -12.94 -5.73 24.84
C MET A 109 -13.86 -5.06 25.87
N ASP A 110 -14.79 -4.19 25.45
CA ASP A 110 -15.55 -3.35 26.38
C ASP A 110 -16.92 -3.91 26.77
N ASP A 111 -17.10 -4.15 28.07
CA ASP A 111 -18.41 -4.43 28.67
C ASP A 111 -19.41 -3.29 28.43
N LYS A 112 -20.69 -3.59 28.20
CA LYS A 112 -21.77 -2.62 27.91
C LYS A 112 -21.87 -1.42 28.86
N LYS A 113 -21.37 -1.54 30.09
CA LYS A 113 -21.35 -0.47 31.11
C LYS A 113 -19.93 0.00 31.49
N GLY A 114 -18.91 -0.59 30.90
CA GLY A 114 -17.50 -0.30 31.15
C GLY A 114 -16.98 0.96 30.44
N PRO A 115 -15.72 1.32 30.70
CA PRO A 115 -15.03 2.40 29.99
C PRO A 115 -14.94 2.10 28.49
N LYS A 116 -14.70 3.15 27.69
CA LYS A 116 -14.47 3.08 26.25
C LYS A 116 -12.97 2.97 25.98
N THR A 117 -12.51 1.85 25.45
CA THR A 117 -11.09 1.60 25.18
C THR A 117 -10.74 1.66 23.69
N GLY A 118 -11.71 1.60 22.80
CA GLY A 118 -11.47 1.75 21.36
C GLY A 118 -11.17 3.19 20.93
N TRP A 119 -10.59 3.34 19.74
CA TRP A 119 -10.35 4.61 19.06
C TRP A 119 -11.07 4.64 17.71
N GLU A 120 -11.98 5.59 17.52
CA GLU A 120 -12.55 5.87 16.20
C GLU A 120 -11.68 6.90 15.48
N VAL A 121 -11.17 6.53 14.32
CA VAL A 121 -10.45 7.41 13.40
C VAL A 121 -11.40 7.82 12.29
N LYS A 122 -11.56 9.12 12.09
CA LYS A 122 -12.40 9.69 11.02
C LYS A 122 -11.70 10.82 10.30
N THR A 123 -12.11 11.02 9.05
CA THR A 123 -11.84 12.27 8.35
C THR A 123 -13.11 13.12 8.29
N GLY A 124 -12.93 14.44 8.22
CA GLY A 124 -13.98 15.37 7.81
C GLY A 124 -14.04 15.58 6.29
N ASN A 125 -13.39 14.72 5.49
CA ASN A 125 -13.43 14.82 4.05
C ASN A 125 -14.79 14.32 3.54
N LYS A 126 -15.34 15.00 2.53
CA LYS A 126 -16.60 14.60 1.88
C LYS A 126 -16.42 13.37 0.98
N ASP A 127 -15.20 13.19 0.46
CA ASP A 127 -14.85 12.10 -0.45
C ASP A 127 -14.41 10.87 0.36
N THR A 128 -14.50 9.67 -0.22
CA THR A 128 -14.23 8.44 0.53
C THR A 128 -12.74 8.30 0.82
N SER A 129 -12.35 8.22 2.10
CA SER A 129 -10.97 7.90 2.49
C SER A 129 -10.66 6.43 2.22
N ILE A 130 -9.57 6.18 1.49
CA ILE A 130 -9.07 4.82 1.22
C ILE A 130 -7.94 4.45 2.17
N LEU A 131 -7.02 5.39 2.42
CA LEU A 131 -5.85 5.20 3.28
C LEU A 131 -5.38 6.54 3.82
N LEU A 132 -4.87 6.56 5.05
CA LEU A 132 -4.29 7.72 5.72
C LEU A 132 -2.84 7.41 6.02
N ILE A 133 -1.94 8.31 5.63
CA ILE A 133 -0.48 8.17 5.79
C ILE A 133 0.02 9.34 6.63
N GLY A 134 0.53 9.06 7.82
CA GLY A 134 1.00 10.03 8.79
C GLY A 134 2.52 10.03 8.91
N GLY A 135 3.13 11.19 9.14
CA GLY A 135 4.57 11.30 9.40
C GLY A 135 5.47 11.35 8.15
N LEU A 136 4.89 11.31 6.94
CA LEU A 136 5.63 11.42 5.68
C LEU A 136 5.38 12.78 5.01
N GLN A 137 6.32 13.72 5.18
CA GLN A 137 6.19 15.11 4.68
C GLN A 137 6.51 15.29 3.19
N THR A 138 7.09 14.26 2.55
CA THR A 138 7.48 14.34 1.13
C THR A 138 6.30 14.22 0.18
N LEU A 139 5.16 13.69 0.64
CA LEU A 139 3.96 13.51 -0.16
C LEU A 139 3.26 14.84 -0.45
N GLN A 140 3.11 15.18 -1.72
CA GLN A 140 2.45 16.41 -2.17
C GLN A 140 1.06 16.11 -2.73
N PRO A 141 0.06 17.01 -2.56
CA PRO A 141 -1.25 16.81 -3.16
C PRO A 141 -1.20 16.72 -4.70
N HIS A 142 -1.79 15.65 -5.26
CA HIS A 142 -1.93 15.44 -6.71
C HIS A 142 -3.00 14.38 -7.01
N SER A 143 -3.31 14.19 -8.31
CA SER A 143 -4.20 13.12 -8.77
C SER A 143 -3.45 11.80 -8.89
N ILE A 144 -3.96 10.73 -8.28
CA ILE A 144 -3.35 9.41 -8.36
C ILE A 144 -3.81 8.73 -9.65
N ALA A 145 -2.85 8.32 -10.49
CA ALA A 145 -3.13 7.78 -11.81
C ALA A 145 -3.94 6.47 -11.75
N SER A 146 -3.56 5.58 -10.83
CA SER A 146 -4.27 4.33 -10.61
C SER A 146 -4.17 3.86 -9.16
N LEU A 147 -5.31 3.42 -8.62
CA LEU A 147 -5.38 2.72 -7.35
C LEU A 147 -6.08 1.40 -7.60
N ILE A 148 -5.37 0.30 -7.34
CA ILE A 148 -5.91 -1.04 -7.49
C ILE A 148 -6.03 -1.62 -6.09
N LYS A 149 -7.28 -1.81 -5.66
CA LYS A 149 -7.62 -2.67 -4.54
C LYS A 149 -8.01 -4.02 -5.13
N PRO A 150 -7.06 -4.95 -5.32
CA PRO A 150 -7.43 -6.33 -5.62
C PRO A 150 -8.42 -6.77 -4.53
N GLY A 151 -9.66 -7.09 -4.92
CA GLY A 151 -10.72 -7.53 -4.01
C GLY A 151 -10.45 -8.93 -3.43
N THR A 152 -9.19 -9.34 -3.40
CA THR A 152 -8.74 -10.69 -3.08
C THR A 152 -7.51 -10.62 -2.21
N GLN A 153 -7.58 -11.36 -1.11
CA GLN A 153 -6.43 -11.72 -0.30
C GLN A 153 -5.38 -12.46 -1.15
N ILE A 154 -4.10 -12.24 -0.84
CA ILE A 154 -3.00 -12.91 -1.54
C ILE A 154 -2.84 -14.31 -0.95
N MET A 155 -3.56 -15.27 -1.52
CA MET A 155 -3.51 -16.66 -1.09
C MET A 155 -2.14 -17.30 -1.38
N VAL A 156 -1.67 -18.15 -0.45
CA VAL A 156 -0.47 -18.97 -0.69
C VAL A 156 -0.69 -19.84 -1.93
N GLY A 157 0.27 -19.82 -2.85
CA GLY A 157 0.19 -20.60 -4.09
C GLY A 157 -0.72 -20.00 -5.17
N LYS A 158 -1.18 -18.75 -5.01
CA LYS A 158 -1.88 -17.96 -6.05
C LYS A 158 -1.05 -16.74 -6.45
N VAL A 159 -1.05 -16.41 -7.75
CA VAL A 159 -0.46 -15.18 -8.28
C VAL A 159 -1.59 -14.23 -8.67
N LEU A 160 -1.51 -13.04 -8.11
CA LEU A 160 -2.23 -11.86 -8.54
C LEU A 160 -1.41 -11.13 -9.60
N THR A 161 -1.90 -11.08 -10.83
CA THR A 161 -1.28 -10.29 -11.90
C THR A 161 -1.99 -8.95 -12.01
N LEU A 162 -1.22 -7.87 -11.93
CA LEU A 162 -1.68 -6.49 -12.05
C LEU A 162 -1.02 -5.85 -13.27
N THR A 163 -1.77 -5.06 -14.04
CA THR A 163 -1.19 -4.21 -15.08
C THR A 163 -1.32 -2.75 -14.69
N ILE A 164 -0.19 -2.05 -14.56
CA ILE A 164 -0.12 -0.69 -14.00
C ILE A 164 0.86 0.12 -14.86
N ALA A 165 0.42 1.26 -15.38
CA ALA A 165 1.19 2.10 -16.30
C ALA A 165 1.82 1.32 -17.48
N GLY A 166 1.15 0.24 -17.93
CA GLY A 166 1.64 -0.62 -19.01
C GLY A 166 2.61 -1.72 -18.59
N PHE A 167 3.04 -1.78 -17.33
CA PHE A 167 3.89 -2.85 -16.79
C PHE A 167 3.07 -3.95 -16.10
N GLU A 168 3.51 -5.20 -16.24
CA GLU A 168 2.93 -6.35 -15.56
C GLU A 168 3.66 -6.60 -14.24
N TYR A 169 2.90 -6.60 -13.15
CA TYR A 169 3.35 -6.96 -11.81
C TYR A 169 2.71 -8.28 -11.39
N LYS A 170 3.48 -9.16 -10.77
CA LYS A 170 3.00 -10.41 -10.18
C LYS A 170 3.21 -10.35 -8.70
N VAL A 171 2.11 -10.29 -7.96
CA VAL A 171 2.09 -10.35 -6.50
C VAL A 171 1.67 -11.74 -6.08
N TYR A 172 2.42 -12.37 -5.17
CA TYR A 172 2.12 -13.73 -4.73
C TYR A 172 2.61 -14.01 -3.33
N ALA A 173 1.95 -14.96 -2.67
CA ALA A 173 2.35 -15.44 -1.36
C ALA A 173 2.95 -16.84 -1.42
N THR A 174 3.96 -17.05 -0.57
CA THR A 174 4.50 -18.36 -0.23
C THR A 174 4.32 -18.61 1.26
N GLY A 175 4.24 -19.87 1.65
CA GLY A 175 4.19 -20.30 3.04
C GLY A 175 3.79 -21.76 3.10
N ASP A 176 3.66 -22.26 4.32
CA ASP A 176 3.09 -23.58 4.61
C ASP A 176 1.75 -23.38 5.32
N LYS A 177 0.65 -23.72 4.64
CA LYS A 177 -0.68 -23.70 5.24
C LYS A 177 -0.84 -24.94 6.12
N LYS A 178 -1.05 -24.74 7.42
CA LYS A 178 -1.39 -25.79 8.37
C LYS A 178 -2.83 -25.59 8.81
N ASN A 179 -3.69 -26.57 8.52
CA ASN A 179 -5.06 -26.58 9.04
C ASN A 179 -5.03 -26.86 10.55
N LEU A 180 -5.86 -26.17 11.30
CA LEU A 180 -6.10 -26.41 12.71
C LEU A 180 -7.27 -27.38 12.87
N THR A 181 -7.88 -27.41 14.06
CA THR A 181 -8.95 -28.35 14.43
C THR A 181 -10.20 -28.21 13.55
N SER A 182 -10.46 -27.01 13.03
CA SER A 182 -11.54 -26.71 12.07
C SER A 182 -10.97 -26.54 10.64
N PRO A 183 -11.67 -26.96 9.58
CA PRO A 183 -11.27 -26.72 8.19
C PRO A 183 -11.13 -25.23 7.83
N GLU A 184 -11.83 -24.36 8.56
CA GLU A 184 -11.82 -22.91 8.35
C GLU A 184 -10.64 -22.25 9.08
N ASP A 185 -10.18 -22.87 10.17
CA ASP A 185 -9.07 -22.39 10.97
C ASP A 185 -7.76 -22.88 10.36
N HIS A 186 -6.92 -21.93 9.96
CA HIS A 186 -5.62 -22.25 9.41
C HIS A 186 -4.58 -21.23 9.84
N ILE A 187 -3.36 -21.72 9.98
CA ILE A 187 -2.20 -20.88 10.23
C ILE A 187 -1.21 -21.07 9.09
N PHE A 188 -0.71 -19.95 8.57
CA PHE A 188 0.36 -19.95 7.59
C PHE A 188 1.69 -19.82 8.32
N LYS A 189 2.60 -20.77 8.13
CA LYS A 189 3.98 -20.65 8.60
C LYS A 189 4.89 -20.11 7.50
N ASN A 190 5.88 -19.31 7.87
CA ASN A 190 6.84 -18.67 6.97
C ASN A 190 6.13 -17.94 5.81
N TYR A 191 5.06 -17.21 6.14
CA TYR A 191 4.23 -16.52 5.17
C TYR A 191 5.01 -15.33 4.60
N LYS A 192 5.21 -15.31 3.29
CA LYS A 192 5.95 -14.25 2.58
C LYS A 192 5.16 -13.77 1.38
N VAL A 193 5.08 -12.46 1.19
CA VAL A 193 4.48 -11.83 0.01
C VAL A 193 5.59 -11.22 -0.83
N PHE A 194 5.60 -11.55 -2.12
CA PHE A 194 6.55 -11.03 -3.09
C PHE A 194 5.85 -10.21 -4.16
N ILE A 195 6.60 -9.32 -4.78
CA ILE A 195 6.26 -8.69 -6.05
C ILE A 195 7.37 -8.88 -7.06
N ASP A 196 6.99 -9.36 -8.25
CA ASP A 196 7.86 -9.47 -9.41
C ASP A 196 7.39 -8.52 -10.51
N ALA A 197 8.32 -7.89 -11.19
CA ALA A 197 8.04 -7.08 -12.38
C ALA A 197 9.19 -7.17 -13.38
N ASN A 198 8.87 -7.06 -14.67
CA ASN A 198 9.85 -6.76 -15.71
C ASN A 198 9.60 -5.33 -16.21
N ILE A 199 10.52 -4.43 -15.91
CA ILE A 199 10.42 -3.02 -16.28
C ILE A 199 11.60 -2.71 -17.18
N ASN A 200 11.33 -2.37 -18.43
CA ASN A 200 12.35 -2.04 -19.45
C ASN A 200 13.44 -3.12 -19.58
N GLY A 201 13.06 -4.40 -19.54
CA GLY A 201 13.98 -5.54 -19.66
C GLY A 201 14.70 -5.92 -18.36
N LYS A 202 14.58 -5.13 -17.30
CA LYS A 202 15.13 -5.45 -15.99
C LYS A 202 14.11 -6.17 -15.13
N ASN A 203 14.51 -7.30 -14.56
CA ASN A 203 13.70 -8.06 -13.62
C ASN A 203 13.87 -7.49 -12.21
N TYR A 204 12.74 -7.27 -11.54
CA TYR A 204 12.63 -6.88 -10.15
C TYR A 204 11.96 -8.02 -9.40
N HIS A 205 12.52 -8.37 -8.24
CA HIS A 205 11.98 -9.35 -7.30
C HIS A 205 12.14 -8.75 -5.91
N GLN A 206 11.03 -8.49 -5.22
CA GLN A 206 11.04 -7.83 -3.92
C GLN A 206 10.13 -8.55 -2.94
N LEU A 207 10.64 -8.77 -1.73
CA LEU A 207 9.85 -9.19 -0.57
C LEU A 207 9.10 -7.97 -0.02
N LEU A 208 7.78 -8.05 0.05
CA LEU A 208 6.91 -7.01 0.62
C LEU A 208 6.61 -7.24 2.09
N VAL A 209 6.28 -8.49 2.44
CA VAL A 209 5.87 -8.90 3.78
C VAL A 209 6.50 -10.25 4.07
N SER A 210 6.93 -10.46 5.32
CA SER A 210 7.28 -11.78 5.83
C SER A 210 6.75 -11.89 7.26
N ALA A 211 6.24 -13.05 7.63
CA ALA A 211 5.75 -13.35 8.96
C ALA A 211 6.06 -14.82 9.27
N ASP A 212 6.54 -15.09 10.47
CA ASP A 212 6.82 -16.47 10.90
C ASP A 212 5.51 -17.27 10.98
N GLU A 213 4.46 -16.65 11.50
CA GLU A 213 3.11 -17.20 11.55
C GLU A 213 2.07 -16.11 11.22
N SER A 214 1.00 -16.47 10.52
CA SER A 214 -0.15 -15.60 10.28
C SER A 214 -1.45 -16.42 10.24
N GLU A 215 -2.47 -15.94 10.93
CA GLU A 215 -3.84 -16.48 10.85
C GLU A 215 -4.62 -15.88 9.68
N TYR A 216 -4.13 -14.77 9.12
CA TYR A 216 -4.80 -14.02 8.07
C TYR A 216 -3.98 -14.02 6.79
N GLU A 217 -4.70 -14.04 5.66
CA GLU A 217 -4.12 -13.73 4.37
C GLU A 217 -4.00 -12.22 4.20
N MET A 218 -2.89 -11.77 3.63
CA MET A 218 -2.63 -10.34 3.47
C MET A 218 -3.41 -9.78 2.29
N SER A 219 -4.01 -8.60 2.48
CA SER A 219 -4.56 -7.81 1.38
C SER A 219 -3.52 -6.82 0.88
N VAL A 220 -3.53 -6.55 -0.42
CA VAL A 220 -2.62 -5.56 -1.04
C VAL A 220 -3.45 -4.40 -1.54
N LEU A 221 -3.02 -3.18 -1.24
CA LEU A 221 -3.47 -1.97 -1.91
C LEU A 221 -2.31 -1.47 -2.76
N PHE A 222 -2.50 -1.35 -4.07
CA PHE A 222 -1.47 -0.84 -4.96
C PHE A 222 -1.82 0.58 -5.42
N ALA A 223 -0.96 1.53 -5.10
CA ALA A 223 -1.00 2.90 -5.59
C ALA A 223 0.25 3.16 -6.45
N SER A 224 0.06 3.57 -7.71
CA SER A 224 1.16 3.98 -8.58
C SER A 224 1.45 5.47 -8.42
N ASP A 225 2.73 5.87 -8.46
CA ASP A 225 3.16 7.28 -8.51
C ASP A 225 2.55 8.10 -7.36
N ILE A 226 2.79 7.66 -6.12
CA ILE A 226 2.19 8.25 -4.92
C ILE A 226 2.89 9.54 -4.47
N ASP A 227 4.10 9.78 -4.94
CA ASP A 227 4.89 10.99 -4.74
C ASP A 227 4.81 11.96 -5.93
N GLY A 228 4.30 11.51 -7.08
CA GLY A 228 4.05 12.34 -8.26
C GLY A 228 5.32 12.68 -9.04
N ASP A 229 6.37 11.86 -8.92
CA ASP A 229 7.68 12.12 -9.52
C ASP A 229 7.88 11.50 -10.91
N GLY A 230 7.00 10.58 -11.33
CA GLY A 230 6.89 10.10 -12.73
C GLY A 230 8.05 9.26 -13.24
#